data_AF-A0A7C1KK35-F1
#
_entry.id   AF-A0A7C1KK35-F1
#
_cell.length_a   1.000
_cell.length_b   1.000
_cell.length_c   1.000
_cell.angle_alpha   90.00
_cell.angle_beta   90.00
_cell.angle_gamma   90.00
#
_symmetry.space_group_name_H-M   'P 1'
#
loop_
_entity.id
_entity.type
_entity.pdbx_description
1 polymer ?
#
loop_
_entity_poly.entity_id
_entity_poly.type
_entity_poly.pdbx_seq_one_letter_code
_entity_poly.pdbx_strand_id
1 'polypeptide(L)' 'MKKKGTRCKKFENLEEDLLTVINNSKENKTINEIRKNLEKKGIKVSWNTARDYLESLHKKKKINKISHGDNIRFLFWGKR' A
#
# COMPACT_ATOMS: atom_id res chain seq x y z
N MET A 1 15.83 19.38 -28.86
CA MET A 1 16.01 19.04 -27.42
C MET A 1 14.63 18.89 -26.77
N LYS A 2 14.13 17.67 -26.57
CA LYS A 2 12.82 17.45 -25.91
C LYS A 2 13.04 17.30 -24.39
N LYS A 3 12.48 18.23 -23.63
CA LYS A 3 12.53 18.29 -22.16
C LYS A 3 12.05 16.95 -21.60
N LYS A 4 12.89 16.29 -20.79
CA LYS A 4 12.51 15.15 -19.95
C LYS A 4 11.46 15.66 -18.96
N GLY A 5 10.19 15.55 -19.33
CA GLY A 5 9.11 15.72 -18.39
C GLY A 5 9.34 14.70 -17.28
N THR A 6 9.62 15.16 -16.07
CA THR A 6 9.64 14.34 -14.87
C THR A 6 8.25 13.72 -14.76
N ARG A 7 8.07 12.57 -15.39
CA ARG A 7 6.83 11.81 -15.39
C ARG A 7 6.61 11.47 -13.93
N CYS A 8 5.78 12.24 -13.24
CA CYS A 8 5.19 11.80 -11.98
C CYS A 8 4.74 10.37 -12.26
N LYS A 9 5.38 9.39 -11.59
CA LYS A 9 4.96 8.00 -11.61
C LYS A 9 3.48 8.04 -11.24
N LYS A 10 2.62 8.01 -12.26
CA LYS A 10 1.17 8.02 -12.10
C LYS A 10 0.89 6.89 -11.11
N PHE A 11 0.05 7.16 -10.12
CA PHE A 11 -0.35 6.18 -9.10
C PHE A 11 -1.00 4.89 -9.66
N GLU A 12 -0.97 4.68 -10.98
CA GLU A 12 -1.33 3.45 -11.70
C GLU A 12 -0.73 2.20 -11.05
N ASN A 13 0.52 2.25 -10.57
CA ASN A 13 1.17 1.12 -9.89
C ASN A 13 1.07 1.17 -8.36
N LEU A 14 0.39 2.16 -7.76
CA LEU A 14 0.31 2.25 -6.30
C LEU A 14 -0.37 1.03 -5.67
N GLU A 15 -1.42 0.50 -6.31
CA GLU A 15 -2.09 -0.73 -5.86
C GLU A 15 -1.12 -1.92 -5.84
N GLU A 16 -0.34 -2.07 -6.90
CA GLU A 16 0.64 -3.15 -7.05
C GLU A 16 1.81 -3.01 -6.08
N ASP A 17 2.30 -1.79 -5.87
CA ASP A 17 3.35 -1.51 -4.89
C ASP A 17 2.88 -1.73 -3.45
N LEU A 18 1.63 -1.35 -3.13
CA LEU A 18 0.99 -1.65 -1.85
C LEU A 18 0.90 -3.17 -1.64
N LEU A 19 0.37 -3.90 -2.63
CA LEU A 19 0.32 -5.36 -2.58
C LEU A 19 1.72 -5.96 -2.44
N THR A 20 2.72 -5.46 -3.15
CA THR A 20 4.10 -5.95 -3.02
C THR A 20 4.63 -5.74 -1.61
N VAL A 21 4.39 -4.57 -1.00
CA VAL A 21 4.82 -4.27 0.36
C VAL A 21 4.12 -5.15 1.39
N ILE A 22 2.84 -5.45 1.18
CA ILE A 22 2.04 -6.29 2.08
C ILE A 22 2.37 -7.78 1.86
N ASN A 23 2.54 -8.24 0.62
CA ASN A 23 2.86 -9.63 0.26
C ASN A 23 4.27 -10.03 0.70
N ASN A 24 5.24 -9.13 0.56
CA ASN A 24 6.62 -9.39 0.96
C ASN A 24 6.74 -9.49 2.50
N SER A 25 5.74 -9.01 3.24
CA SER A 25 5.67 -9.20 4.67
C SER A 25 4.67 -10.28 5.03
N LYS A 26 5.19 -11.39 5.56
CA LYS A 26 4.39 -12.42 6.25
C LYS A 26 3.79 -11.93 7.58
N GLU A 27 3.93 -10.63 7.88
CA GLU A 27 3.55 -9.99 9.13
C GLU A 27 2.48 -8.91 8.90
N ASN A 28 1.64 -8.71 9.91
CA ASN A 28 0.59 -7.71 9.93
C ASN A 28 1.20 -6.30 9.94
N LYS A 29 1.01 -5.52 8.87
CA LYS A 29 1.54 -4.15 8.79
C LYS A 29 0.48 -3.11 9.03
N THR A 30 0.82 -2.09 9.80
CA THR A 30 -0.03 -0.89 9.93
C THR A 30 0.06 -0.03 8.67
N ILE A 31 -0.94 0.84 8.47
CA ILE A 31 -0.93 1.83 7.37
C ILE A 31 0.37 2.64 7.38
N ASN A 32 0.86 3.01 8.58
CA ASN A 32 2.05 3.82 8.72
C ASN A 32 3.32 3.08 8.24
N GLU A 33 3.45 1.79 8.57
CA GLU A 33 4.57 0.97 8.10
C GLU A 33 4.52 0.73 6.60
N ILE A 34 3.32 0.52 6.05
CA ILE A 34 3.13 0.38 4.61
C ILE A 34 3.57 1.67 3.91
N ARG A 35 3.16 2.84 4.42
CA ARG A 35 3.60 4.14 3.91
C ARG A 35 5.11 4.33 3.99
N LYS A 36 5.75 3.99 5.11
CA LYS A 36 7.21 4.06 5.25
C LYS A 36 7.92 3.17 4.23
N ASN A 37 7.39 1.97 3.96
CA ASN A 37 7.96 1.07 2.95
C ASN A 37 7.77 1.61 1.52
N LEU A 38 6.62 2.20 1.23
CA LEU A 38 6.40 2.91 -0.04
C LEU A 38 7.36 4.09 -0.19
N GLU A 39 7.57 4.86 0.87
CA GLU A 39 8.49 6.01 0.85
C GLU A 39 9.94 5.56 0.59
N LYS A 40 10.38 4.42 1.15
CA LYS A 40 11.67 3.80 0.83
C LYS A 40 11.81 3.41 -0.65
N LYS A 41 10.70 3.11 -1.34
CA LYS A 41 10.66 2.86 -2.79
C LYS A 41 10.55 4.15 -3.62
N GLY A 42 10.55 5.33 -2.99
CA GLY A 42 10.36 6.63 -3.63
C GLY A 42 8.89 6.97 -3.91
N ILE A 43 7.93 6.27 -3.28
CA ILE A 43 6.50 6.48 -3.43
C ILE A 43 5.96 7.16 -2.18
N LYS A 44 5.74 8.46 -2.26
CA LYS A 44 5.20 9.24 -1.15
C LYS A 44 3.68 9.38 -1.31
N VAL A 45 2.93 8.84 -0.34
CA VAL A 45 1.47 8.92 -0.29
C VAL A 45 1.00 9.42 1.06
N SER A 46 -0.11 10.17 1.07
CA SER A 46 -0.78 10.63 2.30
C SER A 46 -1.40 9.46 3.07
N TRP A 47 -1.64 9.65 4.37
CA TRP A 47 -2.24 8.59 5.20
C TRP A 47 -3.61 8.17 4.69
N ASN A 48 -4.45 9.16 4.38
CA ASN A 48 -5.77 8.96 3.81
C ASN A 48 -5.72 8.25 2.46
N THR A 49 -4.78 8.62 1.58
CA THR A 49 -4.61 7.94 0.29
C THR A 49 -4.22 6.47 0.48
N ALA A 50 -3.22 6.20 1.34
CA ALA A 50 -2.83 4.82 1.62
C ALA A 50 -3.98 4.02 2.24
N ARG A 51 -4.72 4.62 3.17
CA ARG A 51 -5.92 4.01 3.76
C ARG A 51 -6.95 3.69 2.69
N ASP A 52 -7.32 4.64 1.84
CA ASP A 52 -8.37 4.46 0.82
C ASP A 52 -8.04 3.31 -0.14
N TYR A 53 -6.78 3.26 -0.61
CA TYR A 53 -6.30 2.16 -1.44
C TYR A 53 -6.30 0.81 -0.70
N LEU A 54 -5.88 0.78 0.57
CA LEU A 54 -5.93 -0.43 1.40
C LEU A 54 -7.37 -0.89 1.65
N GLU A 55 -8.31 0.03 1.86
CA GLU A 55 -9.73 -0.30 1.99
C GLU A 55 -10.31 -0.82 0.66
N SER A 56 -9.88 -0.27 -0.48
CA SER A 56 -10.21 -0.78 -1.81
C SER A 56 -9.67 -2.21 -2.03
N LEU A 57 -8.41 -2.46 -1.67
CA LEU A 57 -7.80 -3.79 -1.73
C LEU A 57 -8.51 -4.81 -0.82
N HIS A 58 -8.94 -4.37 0.36
CA HIS A 58 -9.74 -5.19 1.27
C HIS A 58 -11.12 -5.52 0.68
N LYS A 59 -11.82 -4.53 0.09
CA LYS A 59 -13.09 -4.75 -0.62
C LYS A 59 -12.94 -5.74 -1.78
N LYS A 60 -11.81 -5.69 -2.50
CA LYS A 60 -11.44 -6.64 -3.56
C LYS A 60 -11.00 -8.02 -3.02
N LYS A 61 -11.04 -8.24 -1.71
CA LYS A 61 -10.59 -9.46 -1.02
C LYS A 61 -9.14 -9.84 -1.37
N LYS A 62 -8.27 -8.87 -1.66
CA LYS A 62 -6.84 -9.12 -1.92
C LYS A 62 -6.01 -9.12 -0.63
N ILE A 63 -6.45 -8.37 0.38
CA ILE A 63 -5.83 -8.27 1.70
C ILE A 63 -6.91 -8.35 2.78
N ASN A 64 -6.53 -8.78 3.98
CA ASN A 64 -7.39 -8.73 5.16
C ASN A 64 -7.11 -7.48 5.97
N LYS A 65 -8.18 -6.85 6.48
CA LYS A 65 -8.12 -5.75 7.44
C LYS A 65 -8.37 -6.32 8.83
N ILE A 66 -7.39 -6.19 9.72
CA ILE A 66 -7.49 -6.57 11.12
C ILE A 66 -7.56 -5.27 11.91
N SER A 67 -8.72 -4.99 12.51
CA SER A 67 -8.89 -3.84 13.41
C SER A 67 -8.80 -4.32 14.84
N HIS A 68 -7.83 -3.80 15.60
CA HIS A 68 -7.70 -4.07 17.03
C HIS A 68 -7.75 -2.73 17.79
N GLY A 69 -8.95 -2.33 18.22
CA GLY A 69 -9.21 -0.98 18.73
C GLY A 69 -8.85 0.09 17.70
N ASP A 70 -8.04 1.07 18.11
CA ASP A 70 -7.52 2.14 17.24
C ASP A 70 -6.43 1.69 16.25
N ASN A 71 -5.92 0.46 16.39
CA ASN A 71 -4.85 -0.05 15.53
C ASN A 71 -5.42 -0.85 14.36
N ILE A 72 -5.39 -0.26 13.17
CA ILE A 72 -5.74 -0.93 11.90
C ILE A 72 -4.48 -1.52 11.28
N ARG A 73 -4.46 -2.85 11.14
CA ARG A 73 -3.41 -3.64 10.47
C ARG A 73 -3.96 -4.30 9.21
N PHE A 74 -3.11 -4.49 8.22
CA PHE A 74 -3.43 -5.17 6.97
C PHE A 74 -2.52 -6.38 6.79
N LEU A 75 -3.11 -7.52 6.43
CA LEU A 75 -2.43 -8.79 6.20
C LEU A 75 -2.66 -9.24 4.76
N PHE A 76 -1.64 -9.80 4.11
CA PHE A 76 -1.85 -10.45 2.82
C PHE A 76 -2.61 -11.77 2.97
N TRP A 77 -3.54 -12.04 2.06
CA TRP A 77 -4.11 -13.37 1.90
C TRP A 77 -3.12 -14.24 1.11
N GLY A 78 -2.14 -14.80 1.82
CA GLY A 78 -1.29 -15.84 1.26
C GLY A 78 -2.15 -17.02 0.81
N LYS A 79 -2.09 -17.34 -0.48
CA LYS A 79 -2.67 -18.54 -1.13
C LYS A 79 -2.74 -19.72 -0.15
N ARG A 80 -3.95 -20.25 0.08
CA ARG A 80 -4.10 -21.70 0.29
C ARG A 80 -3.84 -22.39 -1.04
#